data_AF-A0A931G331-F1
#
_entry.id   AF-A0A931G331-F1
#
_cell.length_a   1.000
_cell.length_b   1.000
_cell.length_c   1.000
_cell.angle_alpha   90.00
_cell.angle_beta   90.00
_cell.angle_gamma   90.00
#
_symmetry.space_group_name_H-M   'P 1'
#
loop_
_entity.id
_entity.type
_entity.pdbx_description
1 polymer ?
#
loop_
_entity_poly.entity_id
_entity_poly.type
_entity_poly.pdbx_seq_one_letter_code
_entity_poly.pdbx_strand_id
1 'polypeptide(L)' 'MPNEDPPLADWRLEELRRLGDVERRLSLELADTREAIVQMIGQVLPQHAKPTQIEQVVQASGYSRWMIERLRDGKMW' A
#
# COMPACT_ATOMS: atom_id res chain seq x y z
N MET A 1 -12.61 34.44 -40.60
CA MET A 1 -12.58 32.99 -40.31
C MET A 1 -12.40 32.86 -38.80
N PRO A 2 -13.42 32.51 -38.02
CA PRO A 2 -13.21 32.17 -36.62
C PRO A 2 -12.45 30.83 -36.58
N ASN A 3 -11.28 30.82 -35.93
CA ASN A 3 -10.61 29.58 -35.59
C ASN A 3 -11.41 28.93 -34.47
N GLU A 4 -12.20 27.91 -34.80
CA GLU A 4 -12.76 26.99 -33.82
C GLU A 4 -11.65 26.00 -33.45
N ASP A 5 -10.91 26.28 -32.37
CA ASP A 5 -10.12 25.24 -31.72
C ASP A 5 -11.09 24.11 -31.30
N PRO A 6 -10.88 22.84 -31.70
CA PRO A 6 -11.76 21.76 -31.29
C PRO A 6 -11.72 21.59 -29.76
N PRO A 7 -12.74 20.96 -29.13
CA PRO A 7 -12.85 20.79 -27.68
C PRO A 7 -11.77 19.84 -27.14
N LEU A 8 -10.55 20.35 -27.05
CA LEU A 8 -9.35 19.69 -26.56
C LEU A 8 -9.30 19.69 -25.02
N ALA A 9 -10.17 20.43 -24.36
CA ALA A 9 -10.23 20.55 -22.91
C ALA A 9 -11.02 19.40 -22.27
N ASP A 10 -12.09 18.93 -22.91
CA ASP A 10 -13.04 18.01 -22.29
C ASP A 10 -12.44 16.61 -22.07
N TRP A 11 -11.75 16.06 -23.08
CA TRP A 11 -11.13 14.73 -22.96
C TRP A 11 -9.98 14.72 -21.93
N ARG A 12 -9.23 15.83 -21.79
CA ARG A 12 -8.14 15.93 -20.80
C ARG A 12 -8.70 16.00 -19.38
N LEU A 13 -9.78 16.74 -19.18
CA LEU A 13 -10.46 16.82 -17.88
C LEU A 13 -11.09 15.47 -17.50
N GLU A 14 -11.66 14.76 -18.46
CA GLU A 14 -12.17 13.40 -18.26
C GLU A 14 -11.05 12.41 -17.90
N GLU A 15 -9.91 12.45 -18.62
CA GLU A 15 -8.78 11.59 -18.31
C GLU A 15 -8.17 11.90 -16.94
N LEU A 16 -8.07 13.18 -16.55
CA LEU A 16 -7.63 13.56 -15.20
C LEU A 16 -8.57 13.02 -14.11
N ARG A 17 -9.89 13.09 -14.32
CA ARG A 17 -10.87 12.50 -13.39
C ARG A 17 -10.69 10.99 -13.28
N ARG A 18 -10.56 10.31 -14.41
CA ARG A 18 -10.33 8.86 -14.47
C ARG A 18 -9.04 8.46 -13.73
N LEU A 19 -7.95 9.19 -13.95
CA LEU A 19 -6.69 8.95 -13.24
C LEU A 19 -6.85 9.16 -11.73
N GLY A 20 -7.57 10.20 -11.31
CA GLY A 20 -7.86 10.44 -9.89
C GLY A 20 -8.75 9.35 -9.26
N ASP A 21 -9.69 8.78 -9.99
CA ASP A 21 -10.47 7.62 -9.54
C ASP A 21 -9.59 6.37 -9.40
N VAL A 22 -8.69 6.13 -10.36
CA VAL A 22 -7.73 5.02 -10.32
C VAL A 22 -6.77 5.16 -9.14
N GLU A 23 -6.21 6.36 -8.90
CA GLU A 23 -5.33 6.63 -7.78
C GLU A 23 -6.03 6.39 -6.44
N ARG A 24 -7.28 6.86 -6.29
CA ARG A 24 -8.08 6.59 -5.10
C ARG A 24 -8.30 5.10 -4.88
N ARG A 25 -8.66 4.35 -5.93
CA ARG A 25 -8.85 2.91 -5.83
C ARG A 25 -7.56 2.18 -5.44
N LEU A 26 -6.45 2.49 -6.09
CA LEU A 26 -5.15 1.89 -5.78
C LEU A 26 -4.70 2.22 -4.36
N SER A 27 -4.99 3.43 -3.87
CA SER A 27 -4.69 3.83 -2.50
C SER A 27 -5.47 3.01 -1.47
N LEU A 28 -6.74 2.72 -1.74
CA LEU A 28 -7.57 1.83 -0.91
C LEU A 28 -7.06 0.39 -0.95
N GLU A 29 -6.81 -0.16 -2.14
CA GLU A 29 -6.25 -1.50 -2.30
C GLU A 29 -4.89 -1.65 -1.58
N LEU A 30 -4.06 -0.60 -1.61
CA LEU A 30 -2.79 -0.56 -0.90
C LEU A 30 -2.99 -0.53 0.62
N ALA A 31 -3.99 0.21 1.12
CA ALA A 31 -4.32 0.23 2.55
C ALA A 31 -4.80 -1.15 3.02
N ASP A 32 -5.70 -1.79 2.27
CA ASP A 32 -6.21 -3.13 2.57
C ASP A 32 -5.08 -4.18 2.55
N THR A 33 -4.20 -4.10 1.55
CA THR A 33 -3.03 -4.99 1.45
C THR A 33 -2.09 -4.81 2.64
N ARG A 34 -1.86 -3.57 3.10
CA ARG A 34 -1.04 -3.30 4.28
C ARG A 34 -1.67 -3.88 5.54
N GLU A 35 -2.98 -3.74 5.72
CA GLU A 35 -3.68 -4.34 6.85
C GLU A 35 -3.56 -5.86 6.82
N ALA A 36 -3.75 -6.49 5.66
CA ALA A 36 -3.59 -7.93 5.51
C ALA A 36 -2.17 -8.42 5.87
N ILE A 37 -1.13 -7.67 5.46
CA ILE A 37 0.26 -7.96 5.83
C ILE A 37 0.46 -7.85 7.34
N VAL A 38 -0.06 -6.80 7.99
CA VAL A 38 0.03 -6.61 9.45
C VAL A 38 -0.65 -7.76 10.18
N GLN A 39 -1.86 -8.14 9.76
CA GLN A 39 -2.59 -9.26 10.37
C GLN A 39 -1.83 -10.57 10.20
N MET A 40 -1.29 -10.85 9.01
CA MET A 40 -0.50 -12.05 8.75
C MET A 40 0.77 -12.10 9.61
N ILE A 41 1.51 -10.99 9.70
CA ILE A 41 2.71 -10.91 10.54
C ILE A 41 2.34 -11.07 12.02
N GLY A 42 1.24 -10.49 12.49
CA GLY A 42 0.77 -10.68 13.86
C GLY A 42 0.39 -12.13 14.19
N GLN A 43 -0.16 -12.87 13.22
CA GLN A 43 -0.46 -14.31 13.37
C GLN A 43 0.81 -15.16 13.40
N VAL A 44 1.80 -14.85 12.56
CA VAL A 44 3.07 -15.59 12.47
C VAL A 44 4.03 -15.24 13.61
N LEU A 45 4.03 -13.98 14.05
CA LEU A 45 4.88 -13.44 15.12
C LEU A 45 4.02 -12.86 16.25
N PRO A 46 3.46 -13.71 17.12
CA PRO A 46 2.79 -13.24 18.33
C PRO A 46 3.76 -12.45 19.23
N GLN A 47 3.23 -11.67 20.18
CA GLN A 47 4.03 -10.81 21.07
C GLN A 47 5.14 -11.54 21.85
N HIS A 48 4.98 -12.85 22.09
CA HIS A 48 5.95 -13.71 22.78
C HIS A 48 6.82 -14.55 21.83
N ALA A 49 6.84 -14.22 20.52
CA ALA A 49 7.65 -14.92 19.54
C ALA A 49 9.14 -14.88 19.92
N LYS A 50 9.82 -16.02 19.74
CA LYS A 50 11.26 -16.13 20.01
C LYS A 50 12.04 -15.28 19.00
N PRO A 51 13.23 -14.76 19.36
CA PRO A 51 14.08 -14.02 18.43
C PRO A 51 14.38 -14.77 17.13
N THR A 52 14.53 -16.10 17.19
CA THR A 52 14.77 -16.95 16.02
C THR A 52 13.59 -16.99 15.05
N GLN A 53 12.35 -16.88 15.53
CA GLN A 53 11.16 -16.80 14.67
C GLN A 53 11.10 -15.45 13.94
N ILE A 54 11.46 -14.36 14.63
CA ILE A 54 11.56 -13.03 14.02
C ILE A 54 12.58 -13.07 12.88
N GLU A 55 13.73 -13.70 13.09
CA GLU A 55 14.77 -13.85 12.06
C GLU A 55 14.30 -14.68 10.88
N GLN A 56 13.55 -15.76 11.10
CA GLN A 56 12.96 -16.54 10.01
C GLN A 56 12.02 -15.70 9.14
N VAL A 57 11.18 -14.87 9.75
CA VAL A 57 10.27 -13.98 9.00
C VAL A 57 11.04 -12.88 8.26
N VAL A 58 12.09 -12.32 8.86
CA VAL A 58 12.99 -11.36 8.18
C VAL A 58 13.60 -11.99 6.93
N GLN A 59 14.13 -13.21 7.03
CA GLN A 59 14.72 -13.92 5.89
C GLN A 59 13.68 -14.29 4.82
N ALA A 60 12.48 -14.73 5.23
CA ALA A 60 11.44 -15.16 4.30
C ALA A 60 10.75 -13.98 3.57
N SER A 61 10.60 -12.84 4.25
CA SER A 61 9.89 -11.68 3.71
C SER A 61 10.79 -10.70 2.94
N GLY A 62 12.10 -10.73 3.19
CA GLY A 62 13.03 -9.72 2.67
C GLY A 62 12.90 -8.34 3.33
N TYR A 63 12.02 -8.18 4.33
CA TYR A 63 11.91 -6.95 5.10
C TYR A 63 12.96 -6.85 6.19
N SER A 64 13.35 -5.62 6.53
CA SER A 64 14.27 -5.38 7.64
C SER A 64 13.65 -5.79 8.98
N ARG A 65 14.51 -6.16 9.94
CA ARG A 65 14.08 -6.49 11.32
C ARG A 65 13.25 -5.36 11.94
N TRP A 66 13.68 -4.12 11.75
CA TRP A 66 12.97 -2.92 12.21
C TRP A 66 11.54 -2.85 11.65
N MET A 67 11.36 -3.15 10.35
CA MET A 67 10.06 -3.14 9.68
C MET A 67 9.14 -4.24 10.24
N ILE A 68 9.67 -5.46 10.41
CA ILE A 68 8.92 -6.59 10.98
C ILE A 68 8.47 -6.30 12.42
N GLU A 69 9.35 -5.73 13.24
CA GLU A 69 9.01 -5.36 14.62
C GLU A 69 7.95 -4.25 14.67
N ARG A 70 8.01 -3.25 13.76
CA ARG A 70 6.99 -2.22 13.62
C ARG A 70 5.63 -2.76 13.17
N LEU A 71 5.64 -3.68 12.20
CA LEU A 71 4.46 -4.37 11.70
C LEU A 71 3.79 -5.20 12.81
N ARG A 72 4.59 -5.92 13.58
CA ARG A 72 4.12 -6.71 14.73
C ARG A 72 3.47 -5.84 15.82
N ASP A 73 4.04 -4.67 16.07
CA ASP A 73 3.52 -3.73 17.07
C ASP A 73 2.25 -2.98 16.61
N GLY A 74 1.88 -3.09 15.33
CA GLY A 74 0.76 -2.34 14.74
C GLY A 74 0.98 -0.83 14.68
N LYS A 75 2.24 -0.37 14.78
CA LYS A 75 2.63 1.06 14.90
C LYS A 75 3.15 1.66 13.59
N MET A 76 2.66 1.19 12.44
CA MET A 76 3.19 1.63 11.13
C MET A 76 2.53 2.89 10.57
N TRP A 77 1.71 3.58 11.36
CA TRP A 77 0.99 4.79 10.99
C TRP A 77 0.83 5.70 12.20
#